data_AF-A0A078AMA9-F1
#
_entry.id   AF-A0A078AMA9-F1
#
_cell.length_a   1.000
_cell.length_b   1.000
_cell.length_c   1.000
_cell.angle_alpha   90.00
_cell.angle_beta   90.00
_cell.angle_gamma   90.00
#
_symmetry.space_group_name_H-M   'P 1'
#
loop_
_entity.id
_entity.type
_entity.pdbx_description
1 polymer ?
#
loop_
_entity_poly.entity_id
_entity_poly.type
_entity_poly.pdbx_seq_one_letter_code
_entity_poly.pdbx_strand_id
1 'polypeptide(L)'
;MLSQTFGIQRKVPLENAQQFANNNNLMFMETSALSKDQVDQALRKLLENVHRNNPQRYQAENTQRLREVTQTPQKQSSSCC
;
A
#
# COMPACT_ATOMS: atom_id res chain seq x y z
N MET A 1 9.34 -13.38 -19.25
CA MET A 1 10.47 -12.60 -19.82
C MET A 1 9.90 -11.48 -20.65
N LEU A 2 9.68 -10.29 -20.06
CA LEU A 2 9.17 -9.14 -20.80
C LEU A 2 10.35 -8.42 -21.46
N SER A 3 10.67 -8.85 -22.68
CA SER A 3 11.52 -8.12 -23.60
C SER A 3 10.60 -7.44 -24.62
N GLN A 4 10.31 -6.14 -24.43
CA GLN A 4 9.70 -5.33 -25.49
C GLN A 4 10.32 -3.93 -25.52
N THR A 5 10.95 -3.66 -26.65
CA THR A 5 11.57 -2.42 -27.10
C THR A 5 10.52 -1.53 -27.76
N PHE A 6 9.88 -0.62 -27.03
CA PHE A 6 9.27 0.59 -27.61
C PHE A 6 9.20 1.68 -26.52
N GLY A 7 10.04 2.72 -26.66
CA GLY A 7 9.83 4.04 -26.03
C GLY A 7 10.10 4.24 -24.53
N ILE A 8 10.35 3.21 -23.72
CA ILE A 8 10.65 3.39 -22.28
C ILE A 8 12.14 3.16 -22.05
N GLN A 9 12.91 4.23 -21.91
CA GLN A 9 14.33 4.13 -21.58
C GLN A 9 14.47 3.75 -20.10
N ARG A 10 14.46 2.45 -19.80
CA ARG A 10 14.76 1.93 -18.45
C ARG A 10 16.14 2.45 -18.04
N LYS A 11 16.18 3.32 -17.01
CA LYS A 11 17.43 3.90 -16.47
C LYS A 11 18.05 3.06 -15.38
N VAL A 12 17.24 2.25 -14.69
CA VAL A 12 17.68 1.40 -13.59
C VAL A 12 17.54 -0.06 -14.02
N PRO A 13 18.64 -0.82 -14.14
CA PRO A 13 18.59 -2.26 -14.37
C PRO A 13 17.88 -2.98 -13.22
N LEU A 14 17.20 -4.08 -13.55
CA LEU A 14 16.47 -4.90 -12.59
C LEU A 14 17.39 -5.38 -11.47
N GLU A 15 18.56 -5.87 -11.85
CA GLU A 15 19.54 -6.46 -10.95
C GLU A 15 20.03 -5.45 -9.92
N ASN A 16 20.28 -4.21 -10.34
CA ASN A 16 20.75 -3.14 -9.45
C ASN A 16 19.70 -2.79 -8.40
N ALA A 17 18.43 -2.65 -8.81
CA ALA A 17 17.34 -2.34 -7.89
C ALA A 17 17.06 -3.51 -6.93
N GLN A 18 17.10 -4.75 -7.41
CA GLN A 18 16.94 -5.95 -6.59
C GLN A 18 18.07 -6.08 -5.57
N GLN A 19 19.33 -5.87 -5.97
CA GLN A 19 20.48 -5.89 -5.07
C GLN A 19 20.35 -4.81 -3.99
N PHE A 20 19.96 -3.59 -4.37
CA PHE A 20 19.73 -2.52 -3.40
C PHE A 20 18.65 -2.90 -2.38
N ALA A 21 17.52 -3.46 -2.83
CA ALA A 21 16.46 -3.88 -1.92
C ALA A 21 16.93 -4.98 -0.96
N ASN A 22 17.65 -5.99 -1.45
CA ASN A 22 18.21 -7.06 -0.63
C ASN A 22 19.16 -6.50 0.44
N ASN A 23 20.06 -5.58 0.07
CA ASN A 23 21.02 -4.97 0.99
C ASN A 23 20.35 -4.14 2.10
N ASN A 24 19.13 -3.66 1.86
CA ASN A 24 18.37 -2.84 2.81
C ASN A 24 17.21 -3.59 3.47
N ASN A 25 17.11 -4.91 3.30
CA ASN A 25 16.01 -5.74 3.82
C ASN A 25 14.62 -5.24 3.38
N LEU A 26 14.52 -4.76 2.13
CA LEU A 26 13.28 -4.28 1.52
C LEU A 26 12.72 -5.31 0.53
N MET A 27 11.40 -5.33 0.38
CA MET A 27 10.76 -6.05 -0.73
C MET A 27 10.90 -5.26 -2.03
N PHE A 28 11.01 -5.96 -3.15
CA PHE A 28 11.11 -5.36 -4.48
C PHE A 28 10.22 -6.07 -5.50
N MET A 29 9.64 -5.29 -6.41
CA MET A 29 8.84 -5.76 -7.55
C MET A 29 8.76 -4.67 -8.62
N GLU A 30 9.04 -5.00 -9.89
CA GLU A 30 8.68 -4.14 -11.02
C GLU A 30 7.18 -4.24 -11.29
N THR A 31 6.49 -3.11 -11.45
CA THR A 31 5.06 -3.06 -11.75
C THR A 31 4.79 -2.08 -12.90
N SER A 32 3.65 -2.25 -13.57
CA SER A 32 3.14 -1.29 -14.54
C SER A 32 1.67 -1.04 -14.26
N ALA A 33 1.35 0.15 -13.73
CA ALA A 33 -0.03 0.54 -13.50
C ALA A 33 -0.80 0.69 -14.83
N LEU A 34 -0.12 1.05 -15.91
CA LEU A 34 -0.71 1.21 -17.24
C LEU A 34 -1.24 -0.12 -17.79
N SER A 35 -0.43 -1.18 -17.73
CA SER A 35 -0.80 -2.53 -18.19
C SER A 35 -1.39 -3.40 -17.09
N LYS A 36 -1.46 -2.90 -15.85
CA LYS A 36 -1.86 -3.63 -14.64
C LYS A 36 -0.91 -4.78 -14.26
N ASP A 37 0.30 -4.80 -14.81
CA ASP A 37 1.27 -5.85 -14.49
C ASP A 37 1.73 -5.73 -13.04
N GLN A 38 1.63 -6.83 -12.31
CA GLN A 38 2.20 -7.02 -10.97
C GLN A 38 1.66 -6.09 -9.87
N VAL A 39 0.70 -5.21 -10.15
CA VAL A 39 0.15 -4.25 -9.19
C VAL A 39 -0.54 -4.96 -8.02
N ASP A 40 -1.49 -5.85 -8.32
CA ASP A 40 -2.22 -6.60 -7.28
C ASP A 40 -1.29 -7.53 -6.50
N GLN A 41 -0.31 -8.12 -7.19
CA GLN A 41 0.65 -9.02 -6.56
C GLN A 41 1.57 -8.26 -5.59
N ALA A 42 2.00 -7.04 -5.93
CA ALA A 42 2.81 -6.20 -5.06
C ALA A 42 2.07 -5.89 -3.76
N LEU A 43 0.80 -5.47 -3.86
CA LEU A 43 -0.03 -5.14 -2.70
C LEU A 43 -0.31 -6.37 -1.83
N ARG A 44 -0.65 -7.52 -2.43
CA ARG A 44 -0.88 -8.77 -1.69
C ARG A 44 0.36 -9.22 -0.93
N LYS A 45 1.53 -9.22 -1.58
CA LYS A 45 2.80 -9.58 -0.93
C LYS A 45 3.12 -8.67 0.24
N LEU A 46 2.86 -7.37 0.10
CA LEU A 46 3.04 -6.43 1.21
C LEU A 46 2.13 -6.77 2.40
N LEU A 47 0.84 -6.97 2.16
CA LEU A 47 -0.13 -7.29 3.20
C LEU A 47 0.21 -8.62 3.91
N GLU A 48 0.58 -9.65 3.14
CA GLU A 48 1.02 -10.93 3.69
C GLU A 48 2.27 -10.78 4.56
N ASN A 49 3.26 -10.01 4.11
CA ASN A 49 4.47 -9.75 4.86
C ASN A 49 4.17 -9.02 6.18
N VAL A 50 3.33 -8.00 6.14
CA VAL A 50 2.94 -7.24 7.33
C VAL A 50 2.15 -8.12 8.31
N HIS A 51 1.22 -8.94 7.82
CA HIS A 51 0.44 -9.84 8.65
C HIS A 51 1.33 -10.89 9.35
N ARG A 52 2.26 -11.50 8.61
CA ARG A 52 3.21 -12.49 9.15
C ARG A 52 4.15 -11.89 10.18
N ASN A 53 4.63 -10.67 9.95
CA ASN A 53 5.61 -10.03 10.83
C ASN A 53 4.99 -9.28 12.01
N ASN A 54 3.68 -8.99 12.00
CA ASN A 54 3.00 -8.26 13.08
C ASN A 54 1.63 -8.87 13.45
N PRO A 55 1.55 -10.17 13.81
CA PRO A 55 0.28 -10.83 14.09
C PRO A 55 -0.48 -10.22 15.29
N GLN A 56 0.21 -9.55 16.22
CA GLN A 56 -0.40 -9.07 17.47
C GLN A 56 -0.87 -7.60 17.46
N ARG A 57 -0.40 -6.76 16.52
CA ARG A 57 -0.79 -5.34 16.48
C ARG A 57 -2.16 -5.08 15.84
N TYR A 58 -2.65 -5.98 15.00
CA TYR A 58 -3.89 -5.77 14.25
C TYR A 58 -5.18 -6.05 15.04
N GLN A 59 -5.12 -6.75 16.17
CA GLN A 59 -6.33 -7.06 16.96
C GLN A 59 -6.67 -5.98 18.02
N ALA A 60 -5.71 -5.11 18.38
CA ALA A 60 -5.93 -4.11 19.43
C ALA A 60 -6.52 -2.77 18.92
N GLU A 61 -6.22 -2.36 17.67
CA GLU A 61 -6.57 -1.01 17.18
C GLU A 61 -7.83 -0.97 16.28
N ASN A 62 -8.24 -2.09 15.69
CA ASN A 62 -9.36 -2.09 14.73
C ASN A 62 -10.73 -1.94 15.41
N THR A 63 -10.83 -2.21 16.72
CA THR A 63 -12.05 -2.04 17.51
C THR A 63 -12.21 -0.61 18.05
N GLN A 64 -11.13 0.19 18.06
CA GLN A 64 -11.14 1.51 18.70
C GLN A 64 -11.43 2.69 17.74
N ARG A 65 -11.14 2.57 16.43
CA ARG A 65 -11.29 3.71 15.50
C ARG A 65 -12.64 3.82 14.78
N LEU A 66 -13.52 2.82 14.88
CA LEU A 66 -14.84 2.88 14.21
C LEU A 66 -15.95 3.59 15.01
N ARG A 67 -15.65 4.12 16.21
CA ARG A 67 -16.69 4.72 17.08
C ARG A 67 -16.83 6.24 17.02
N GLU A 68 -16.06 6.95 16.20
CA GLU A 68 -16.00 8.42 16.34
C GLU A 68 -15.92 9.18 15.01
N VAL A 69 -16.79 8.86 14.04
CA VAL A 69 -16.96 9.69 12.82
C VAL A 69 -18.42 10.01 12.51
N THR A 70 -19.39 9.55 13.31
CA THR A 70 -20.83 9.83 13.11
C THR A 70 -21.39 10.97 13.94
N GLN A 71 -20.60 11.64 14.79
CA GLN A 71 -21.10 12.73 15.61
C GLN A 71 -20.42 14.05 15.24
N THR A 72 -20.99 14.75 14.26
CA THR A 72 -20.82 16.20 14.19
C THR A 72 -21.81 16.82 15.18
N PRO A 73 -21.40 17.72 16.09
CA PRO A 73 -22.34 18.39 16.98
C PRO A 73 -23.20 19.34 16.14
N GLN A 74 -24.41 18.91 15.77
CA GLN A 74 -25.42 19.82 15.24
C GLN A 74 -25.83 20.79 16.35
N LYS A 75 -25.39 22.04 16.22
CA LYS A 75 -25.86 23.16 17.03
C LYS A 75 -27.38 23.25 16.86
N GLN A 76 -28.13 22.84 17.88
CA GLN A 76 -29.59 23.03 17.90
C GLN A 76 -29.83 24.55 17.86
N SER A 77 -30.23 25.06 16.69
CA SER A 77 -30.64 26.45 16.57
C SER A 77 -31.93 26.62 17.37
N SER A 78 -31.79 27.25 18.53
CA SER A 78 -32.90 27.76 19.31
C SER A 78 -33.77 28.67 18.44
N SER A 79 -35.05 28.31 18.32
CA SER A 79 -36.19 29.21 18.13
C SER A 79 -36.00 30.37 17.15
N CYS A 80 -36.44 30.20 15.90
CA CYS A 80 -36.69 31.34 15.00
C CYS A 80 -38.18 31.71 15.09
N CYS A 81 -38.44 33.01 15.26
CA CYS A 81 -39.75 33.64 15.22
C CYS A 81 -40.43 33.49 13.85
#